data_AF-A0A945J5Z6-F1
#
_entry.id   AF-A0A945J5Z6-F1
#
_cell.length_a   1.000
_cell.length_b   1.000
_cell.length_c   1.000
_cell.angle_alpha   90.00
_cell.angle_beta   90.00
_cell.angle_gamma   90.00
#
_symmetry.space_group_name_H-M   'P 1'
#
loop_
_entity.id
_entity.type
_entity.pdbx_description
1 polymer ?
#
loop_
_entity_poly.entity_id
_entity_poly.type
_entity_poly.pdbx_seq_one_letter_code
_entity_poly.pdbx_strand_id
1 'polypeptide(L)'
;MISTVSFHPFLSHFPPALFVAGLALIFLAHKRADEKLKAAGVFNLSLGFLAAVVADFSGMVSVDINLRTVVDVEGHQGYAFLYTILYGFSTGYAYTNTFSRTALTYYSAGFIAMLVCLFTGYQLIF
;
A
#
# COMPACT_ATOMS: atom_id res chain seq x y z
N MET A 1 22.15 7.50 12.93
CA MET A 1 21.16 8.42 12.35
C MET A 1 20.80 7.88 10.98
N ILE A 2 19.53 7.52 10.75
CA ILE A 2 19.05 7.24 9.39
C ILE A 2 19.02 8.60 8.68
N SER A 3 19.73 8.75 7.57
CA SER A 3 19.61 9.97 6.74
C SER A 3 18.17 10.07 6.24
N THR A 4 17.67 11.29 6.02
CA THR A 4 16.34 11.50 5.40
C THR A 4 16.17 10.68 4.12
N VAL A 5 17.25 10.52 3.34
CA VAL A 5 17.34 9.72 2.12
C VAL A 5 17.10 8.22 2.35
N SER A 6 17.51 7.67 3.51
CA SER A 6 17.33 6.25 3.85
C SER A 6 16.05 5.97 4.66
N PHE A 7 15.32 7.01 5.07
CA PHE A 7 14.13 6.87 5.92
C PHE A 7 12.90 6.44 5.12
N HIS A 8 12.67 7.04 3.95
CA HIS A 8 11.54 6.68 3.10
C HIS A 8 11.64 5.24 2.57
N PRO A 9 12.79 4.75 2.05
CA PRO A 9 12.95 3.35 1.67
C PRO A 9 12.68 2.38 2.82
N PHE A 10 12.99 2.73 4.08
CA PHE A 10 12.65 1.85 5.22
C PHE A 10 11.14 1.75 5.44
N LEU A 11 10.41 2.88 5.36
CA LEU A 11 8.97 2.92 5.59
C LEU A 11 8.14 2.38 4.43
N SER A 12 8.61 2.50 3.19
CA SER A 12 7.86 2.16 1.97
C SER A 12 7.58 0.66 1.80
N HIS A 13 8.24 -0.21 2.56
CA HIS A 13 7.99 -1.66 2.54
C HIS A 13 6.79 -2.08 3.39
N PHE A 14 6.40 -1.30 4.40
CA PHE A 14 5.30 -1.66 5.29
C PHE A 14 3.94 -1.69 4.57
N PRO A 15 3.56 -0.68 3.76
CA PRO A 15 2.29 -0.68 3.05
C PRO A 15 2.05 -1.93 2.19
N PRO A 16 2.94 -2.33 1.25
CA PRO A 16 2.72 -3.52 0.42
C PRO A 16 2.68 -4.80 1.25
N ALA A 17 3.55 -4.93 2.26
CA ALA A 17 3.57 -6.11 3.13
C ALA A 17 2.26 -6.27 3.92
N LEU A 18 1.77 -5.18 4.52
CA LEU A 18 0.53 -5.17 5.29
C LEU A 18 -0.71 -5.34 4.42
N PHE A 19 -0.68 -4.86 3.17
CA PHE A 19 -1.76 -5.06 2.21
C PHE A 19 -1.89 -6.53 1.84
N VAL A 20 -0.79 -7.17 1.44
CA VAL A 20 -0.78 -8.60 1.09
C VAL A 20 -1.17 -9.45 2.28
N ALA A 21 -0.61 -9.18 3.47
CA ALA A 21 -0.97 -9.90 4.68
C ALA A 21 -2.45 -9.71 5.06
N GLY A 22 -2.98 -8.50 4.94
CA GLY A 22 -4.39 -8.19 5.17
C GLY A 22 -5.32 -8.95 4.23
N LEU A 23 -5.03 -8.96 2.93
CA LEU A 23 -5.80 -9.71 1.94
C LEU A 23 -5.73 -11.22 2.18
N ALA A 24 -4.55 -11.75 2.53
CA ALA A 24 -4.40 -13.17 2.85
C ALA A 24 -5.23 -13.58 4.07
N LEU A 25 -5.27 -12.75 5.12
CA LEU A 25 -6.10 -12.97 6.29
C LEU A 25 -7.59 -12.90 5.97
N ILE A 26 -8.02 -11.92 5.15
CA ILE A 26 -9.41 -11.82 4.69
C ILE A 26 -9.82 -13.05 3.87
N PHE A 27 -8.95 -13.52 2.97
CA PHE A 27 -9.18 -14.75 2.21
C PHE A 27 -9.29 -15.98 3.13
N LEU A 28 -8.40 -16.10 4.11
CA LEU A 28 -8.42 -17.19 5.07
C LEU A 28 -9.68 -17.15 5.95
N ALA A 29 -10.10 -15.94 6.37
CA ALA A 29 -11.33 -15.72 7.11
C ALA A 29 -12.56 -16.21 6.34
N HIS A 30 -12.60 -15.96 5.02
CA HIS A 30 -13.66 -16.48 4.16
C HIS A 30 -13.66 -18.02 4.11
N LYS A 31 -12.48 -18.62 3.92
CA LYS A 31 -12.34 -20.08 3.82
C LYS A 31 -12.67 -20.81 5.12
N ARG A 32 -12.40 -20.19 6.27
CA ARG A 32 -12.59 -20.78 7.60
C ARG A 32 -13.85 -20.30 8.32
N ALA A 33 -14.61 -19.38 7.73
CA ALA A 33 -15.72 -18.69 8.39
C ALA A 33 -15.33 -18.13 9.77
N ASP A 34 -14.13 -17.55 9.87
CA ASP A 34 -13.54 -17.09 11.13
C ASP A 34 -13.53 -15.56 11.22
N GLU A 35 -14.40 -15.03 12.08
CA GLU A 35 -14.55 -13.61 12.35
C GLU A 35 -13.30 -12.97 12.97
N LYS A 36 -12.49 -13.73 13.72
CA LYS A 36 -11.23 -13.21 14.30
C LYS A 36 -10.19 -12.96 13.21
N LEU A 37 -10.09 -13.87 12.24
CA LEU A 37 -9.21 -13.68 11.08
C LEU A 37 -9.67 -12.50 10.22
N LYS A 38 -10.98 -12.29 10.10
CA LYS A 38 -11.52 -11.10 9.42
C LYS A 38 -11.08 -9.83 10.13
N ALA A 39 -11.28 -9.75 11.45
CA ALA A 39 -10.86 -8.60 12.25
C ALA A 39 -9.34 -8.34 12.16
N ALA A 40 -8.52 -9.40 12.20
CA ALA A 40 -7.07 -9.29 12.03
C ALA A 40 -6.67 -8.77 10.64
N GLY A 41 -7.32 -9.27 9.58
CA GLY A 41 -7.08 -8.80 8.21
C GLY A 41 -7.45 -7.33 8.03
N VAL A 42 -8.61 -6.93 8.57
CA VAL A 42 -9.07 -5.53 8.59
C VAL A 42 -8.08 -4.64 9.34
N PHE A 43 -7.62 -5.05 10.52
CA PHE A 43 -6.65 -4.30 11.30
C PHE A 43 -5.32 -4.12 10.56
N ASN A 44 -4.84 -5.17 9.88
CA ASN A 44 -3.65 -5.09 9.02
C ASN A 44 -3.85 -4.08 7.89
N LEU A 45 -5.01 -4.09 7.24
CA LEU A 45 -5.31 -3.11 6.20
C LEU A 45 -5.33 -1.68 6.76
N SER A 46 -5.88 -1.46 7.95
CA SER A 46 -5.85 -0.14 8.60
C SER A 46 -4.43 0.36 8.90
N LEU A 47 -3.58 -0.49 9.47
CA LEU A 47 -2.19 -0.13 9.75
C LEU A 47 -1.40 0.14 8.47
N GLY A 48 -1.58 -0.69 7.44
CA GLY A 48 -0.87 -0.50 6.19
C GLY A 48 -1.37 0.71 5.40
N PHE A 49 -2.65 1.07 5.51
CA PHE A 49 -3.15 2.32 4.94
C PHE A 49 -2.52 3.54 5.62
N LEU A 50 -2.43 3.55 6.95
CA LEU A 50 -1.73 4.61 7.67
C LEU A 50 -0.25 4.68 7.25
N ALA A 51 0.42 3.53 7.15
CA ALA A 51 1.78 3.46 6.66
C ALA A 51 1.91 3.97 5.22
N ALA A 52 0.92 3.74 4.35
CA ALA A 52 0.91 4.20 2.96
C ALA A 52 0.87 5.73 2.89
N VAL A 53 -0.02 6.34 3.68
CA VAL A 53 -0.10 7.80 3.79
C VAL A 53 1.22 8.39 4.29
N VAL A 54 1.82 7.80 5.33
CA VAL A 54 3.14 8.23 5.84
C VAL A 54 4.24 8.02 4.81
N ALA A 55 4.20 6.93 4.05
CA ALA A 55 5.15 6.66 2.98
C ALA A 55 5.04 7.73 1.88
N ASP A 56 3.84 8.10 1.43
CA ASP A 56 3.64 9.15 0.42
C ASP A 56 4.23 10.49 0.90
N PHE A 57 3.91 10.92 2.13
CA PHE A 57 4.47 12.17 2.68
C PHE A 57 5.98 12.12 2.85
N SER A 58 6.52 11.01 3.37
CA SER A 58 7.96 10.86 3.52
C SER A 58 8.67 10.81 2.16
N GLY A 59 8.05 10.25 1.12
CA GLY A 59 8.58 10.21 -0.24
C GLY A 59 8.66 11.60 -0.86
N MET A 60 7.64 12.45 -0.65
CA MET A 60 7.65 13.85 -1.09
C MET A 60 8.70 14.70 -0.38
N VAL A 61 9.05 14.37 0.88
CA VAL A 61 10.09 15.09 1.64
C VAL A 61 11.49 14.53 1.35
N SER A 62 11.59 13.24 1.00
CA SER A 62 12.84 12.50 0.79
C SER A 62 13.45 12.71 -0.60
N VAL A 63 12.93 13.62 -1.42
CA VAL A 63 13.39 13.74 -2.79
C VAL A 63 14.80 14.36 -2.81
N ASP A 64 15.79 13.52 -3.04
CA ASP A 64 17.13 13.91 -3.52
C ASP A 64 17.01 14.16 -5.03
N ILE A 65 16.26 15.22 -5.39
CA ILE A 65 15.73 15.58 -6.73
C ILE A 65 16.83 15.64 -7.81
N ASN A 66 18.10 15.73 -7.42
CA ASN A 66 19.20 16.00 -8.32
C ASN A 66 19.74 14.77 -9.08
N LEU A 67 19.28 13.54 -8.80
CA LEU A 67 19.83 12.30 -9.38
C LEU A 67 18.94 11.61 -10.42
N ARG A 68 17.64 11.91 -10.49
CA ARG A 68 16.67 11.29 -11.41
C ARG A 68 15.80 12.36 -12.07
N THR A 69 15.19 12.04 -13.20
CA THR A 69 14.35 13.02 -13.91
C THR A 69 13.07 13.29 -13.12
N VAL A 70 12.55 14.52 -13.22
CA VAL A 70 11.27 14.90 -12.60
C VAL A 70 10.14 13.97 -13.04
N VAL A 71 10.15 13.56 -14.31
CA VAL A 71 9.14 12.66 -14.90
C VAL A 71 9.15 11.29 -14.21
N ASP A 72 10.32 10.72 -13.93
CA ASP A 72 10.43 9.41 -13.26
C ASP A 72 9.92 9.48 -11.81
N VAL A 73 10.28 10.54 -11.09
CA VAL A 73 9.88 10.74 -9.69
C VAL A 73 8.38 10.99 -9.57
N GLU A 74 7.84 11.92 -10.36
CA GLU A 74 6.40 12.22 -10.37
C GLU A 74 5.57 11.03 -10.85
N GLY A 75 6.08 10.26 -11.82
CA GLY A 75 5.46 9.03 -12.28
C GLY A 75 5.30 8.01 -11.15
N HIS A 76 6.39 7.74 -10.40
CA HIS A 76 6.34 6.86 -9.25
C HIS A 76 5.41 7.38 -8.15
N GLN A 77 5.50 8.67 -7.81
CA GLN A 77 4.61 9.29 -6.82
C GLN A 77 3.14 9.15 -7.23
N GLY A 78 2.80 9.33 -8.51
CA GLY A 78 1.45 9.12 -9.01
C GLY A 78 0.92 7.71 -8.77
N TYR A 79 1.76 6.68 -8.99
CA TYR A 79 1.38 5.30 -8.69
C TYR A 79 1.30 5.01 -7.19
N ALA A 80 2.18 5.60 -6.37
CA ALA A 80 2.13 5.50 -4.92
C ALA A 80 0.81 6.08 -4.37
N PHE A 81 0.44 7.29 -4.80
CA PHE A 81 -0.85 7.89 -4.44
C PHE A 81 -2.06 7.08 -4.92
N LEU A 82 -2.04 6.59 -6.15
CA LEU A 82 -3.12 5.74 -6.67
C LEU A 82 -3.27 4.47 -5.81
N TYR A 83 -2.16 3.84 -5.46
CA TYR A 83 -2.15 2.70 -4.56
C TYR A 83 -2.73 3.07 -3.19
N THR A 84 -2.32 4.18 -2.58
CA THR A 84 -2.84 4.65 -1.28
C THR A 84 -4.36 4.89 -1.33
N ILE A 85 -4.89 5.48 -2.39
CA ILE A 85 -6.35 5.69 -2.55
C ILE A 85 -7.09 4.34 -2.63
N LEU A 86 -6.61 3.42 -3.47
CA LEU A 86 -7.20 2.09 -3.60
C LEU A 86 -7.08 1.28 -2.31
N TYR A 87 -5.99 1.48 -1.56
CA TYR A 87 -5.81 0.92 -0.22
C TYR A 87 -6.90 1.48 0.71
N GLY A 88 -7.10 2.80 0.76
CA GLY A 88 -8.14 3.42 1.57
C GLY A 88 -9.54 2.83 1.31
N PHE A 89 -9.91 2.68 0.04
CA PHE A 89 -11.15 1.99 -0.33
C PHE A 89 -11.18 0.53 0.12
N SER A 90 -10.09 -0.20 -0.08
CA SER A 90 -9.96 -1.59 0.38
C SER A 90 -10.19 -1.70 1.89
N THR A 91 -9.54 -0.86 2.68
CA THR A 91 -9.72 -0.80 4.14
C THR A 91 -11.17 -0.47 4.50
N GLY A 92 -11.77 0.55 3.89
CA GLY A 92 -13.16 0.93 4.16
C GLY A 92 -14.17 -0.18 3.84
N TYR A 93 -14.01 -0.86 2.70
CA TYR A 93 -14.83 -2.01 2.35
C TYR A 93 -14.56 -3.21 3.24
N ALA A 94 -13.34 -3.40 3.74
CA ALA A 94 -13.02 -4.48 4.65
C ALA A 94 -13.83 -4.37 5.97
N TYR A 95 -14.12 -3.15 6.45
CA TYR A 95 -14.99 -2.92 7.62
C TYR A 95 -16.49 -3.07 7.33
N THR A 96 -16.93 -2.64 6.15
CA THR A 96 -18.37 -2.45 5.88
C THR A 96 -18.98 -3.59 5.09
N ASN A 97 -18.28 -4.09 4.05
CA ASN A 97 -18.80 -5.11 3.15
C ASN A 97 -17.67 -5.94 2.52
N THR A 98 -16.93 -6.64 3.38
CA THR A 98 -15.63 -7.30 3.10
C THR A 98 -15.63 -8.20 1.87
N PHE A 99 -16.72 -8.93 1.62
CA PHE A 99 -16.80 -9.93 0.55
C PHE A 99 -17.69 -9.51 -0.62
N SER A 100 -18.11 -8.25 -0.66
CA SER A 100 -18.86 -7.73 -1.80
C SER A 100 -18.02 -7.78 -3.09
N ARG A 101 -18.69 -7.89 -4.24
CA ARG A 101 -18.03 -7.80 -5.55
C ARG A 101 -17.23 -6.50 -5.68
N THR A 102 -17.75 -5.41 -5.15
CA THR A 102 -17.07 -4.10 -5.14
C THR A 102 -15.80 -4.12 -4.29
N ALA A 103 -15.83 -4.72 -3.10
CA ALA A 103 -14.64 -4.89 -2.27
C ALA A 103 -13.55 -5.69 -3.00
N LEU A 104 -13.92 -6.81 -3.63
CA LEU A 104 -13.00 -7.65 -4.41
C LEU A 104 -12.36 -6.87 -5.58
N THR A 105 -13.13 -5.99 -6.23
CA THR A 105 -12.58 -5.09 -7.27
C THR A 105 -11.53 -4.16 -6.69
N TYR A 106 -11.79 -3.51 -5.55
CA TYR A 106 -10.81 -2.63 -4.91
C TYR A 106 -9.57 -3.38 -4.42
N TYR A 107 -9.72 -4.59 -3.86
CA TYR A 107 -8.59 -5.43 -3.45
C TYR A 107 -7.71 -5.78 -4.64
N SER A 108 -8.32 -6.17 -5.77
CA SER A 108 -7.60 -6.56 -6.98
C SER A 108 -6.92 -5.36 -7.63
N ALA A 109 -7.62 -4.23 -7.75
CA ALA A 109 -7.07 -2.99 -8.30
C ALA A 109 -5.92 -2.46 -7.42
N GLY A 110 -6.10 -2.47 -6.10
CA GLY A 110 -5.07 -2.08 -5.14
C GLY A 110 -3.84 -2.99 -5.23
N PHE A 111 -4.03 -4.30 -5.39
CA PHE A 111 -2.92 -5.24 -5.58
C PHE A 111 -2.14 -4.96 -6.87
N ILE A 112 -2.83 -4.66 -7.98
CA ILE A 112 -2.18 -4.30 -9.24
C ILE A 112 -1.42 -2.97 -9.09
N ALA A 113 -2.05 -1.94 -8.51
CA ALA A 113 -1.41 -0.65 -8.28
C ALA A 113 -0.18 -0.78 -7.38
N MET A 114 -0.23 -1.63 -6.34
CA MET A 114 0.90 -1.98 -5.50
C MET A 114 2.07 -2.54 -6.32
N LEU A 115 1.81 -3.49 -7.23
CA LEU A 115 2.86 -4.08 -8.06
C LEU A 115 3.51 -3.04 -8.99
N VAL A 116 2.71 -2.14 -9.59
CA VAL A 116 3.23 -1.05 -10.43
C VAL A 116 4.04 -0.05 -9.61
N CYS A 117 3.57 0.30 -8.40
CA CYS A 117 4.29 1.15 -7.46
C CYS A 117 5.63 0.53 -7.06
N LEU A 118 5.66 -0.76 -6.72
CA LEU A 118 6.91 -1.48 -6.40
C LEU A 118 7.88 -1.51 -7.59
N PHE A 119 7.37 -1.77 -8.79
CA PHE A 119 8.19 -1.81 -10.01
C PHE A 119 8.82 -0.45 -10.33
N THR A 120 8.01 0.61 -10.32
CA THR A 120 8.50 1.97 -10.57
C THR A 120 9.45 2.45 -9.46
N GLY A 121 9.19 2.08 -8.20
CA GLY A 121 10.11 2.39 -7.09
C GLY A 121 11.45 1.67 -7.22
N TYR A 122 11.46 0.43 -7.70
CA TYR A 122 12.69 -0.30 -8.01
C TYR A 122 13.53 0.41 -9.07
N GLN A 123 12.91 0.90 -10.15
CA GLN A 123 13.57 1.64 -11.23
C GLN A 123 14.18 2.97 -10.78
N LEU A 124 13.66 3.60 -9.72
CA LEU A 124 14.28 4.80 -9.17
C LEU A 124 15.61 4.51 -8.46
N ILE A 125 15.74 3.31 -7.88
CA ILE A 125 16.93 2.89 -7.13
C ILE A 125 17.99 2.30 -8.06
N PHE A 126 17.59 1.44 -9.02
CA PHE A 126 18.47 0.74 -9.94
C PHE A 126 18.27 1.25 -11.36
#